data_AF-A0A7M3T6C7-F1
#
_entry.id   AF-A0A7M3T6C7-F1
#
_cell.length_a   1.000
_cell.length_b   1.000
_cell.length_c   1.000
_cell.angle_alpha   90.00
_cell.angle_beta   90.00
_cell.angle_gamma   90.00
#
_symmetry.space_group_name_H-M   'P 1'
#
loop_
_entity.id
_entity.type
_entity.pdbx_description
1 polymer ?
#
loop_
_entity_poly.entity_id
_entity_poly.type
_entity_poly.pdbx_seq_one_letter_code
_entity_poly.pdbx_strand_id
1 'polypeptide(L)'
;MAVTRSVAVYGFGSAFAKIGTPKIVANDVDLLILHQGVNLDSCRFAIACKRYLQDSVTYAHITMLSNTEEKHCQFIKTAQAVRLGTIHEACIGGDLKLLQRALRLLASPCKSHD
;
A
#
# COMPACT_ATOMS: atom_id res chain seq x y z
N MET A 1 22.07 17.02 6.97
CA MET A 1 20.98 16.30 7.68
C MET A 1 20.68 15.04 6.88
N ALA A 2 20.79 13.85 7.47
CA ALA A 2 20.40 12.63 6.78
C ALA A 2 18.86 12.64 6.63
N VAL A 3 18.37 12.84 5.41
CA VAL A 3 16.93 12.72 5.12
C VAL A 3 16.62 11.23 5.10
N THR A 4 15.97 10.74 6.15
CA THR A 4 15.47 9.37 6.19
C THR A 4 14.35 9.22 5.16
N ARG A 5 14.54 8.35 4.16
CA ARG A 5 13.57 8.11 3.10
C ARG A 5 12.43 7.25 3.62
N SER A 6 11.22 7.57 3.18
CA SER A 6 10.04 6.78 3.51
C SER A 6 9.04 6.77 2.36
N VAL A 7 8.23 5.70 2.31
CA VAL A 7 7.07 5.61 1.42
C VAL A 7 5.83 5.28 2.23
N ALA A 8 4.72 5.94 1.92
CA ALA A 8 3.44 5.61 2.51
C ALA A 8 2.76 4.56 1.64
N VAL A 9 2.13 3.56 2.28
CA VAL A 9 1.42 2.48 1.59
C VAL A 9 -0.06 2.59 1.90
N TYR A 10 -0.87 2.55 0.85
CA TYR A 10 -2.33 2.56 0.90
C TYR A 10 -2.87 1.33 0.19
N GLY A 11 -4.05 0.86 0.59
CA GLY A 11 -4.83 -0.15 -0.10
C GLY A 11 -6.10 0.45 -0.68
N PHE A 12 -6.50 0.02 -1.87
CA PHE A 12 -7.71 0.51 -2.53
C PHE A 12 -8.39 -0.60 -3.35
N GLY A 13 -9.50 -0.28 -4.00
CA GLY A 13 -10.24 -1.27 -4.80
C GLY A 13 -11.11 -2.19 -3.96
N SER A 14 -11.51 -3.32 -4.56
CA SER A 14 -12.55 -4.20 -4.00
C SER A 14 -12.19 -4.79 -2.63
N ALA A 15 -10.91 -5.07 -2.38
CA ALA A 15 -10.42 -5.60 -1.11
C ALA A 15 -10.53 -4.60 0.06
N PHE A 16 -10.66 -3.31 -0.24
CA PHE A 16 -10.75 -2.22 0.74
C PHE A 16 -12.08 -1.45 0.64
N ALA A 17 -13.06 -1.98 -0.11
CA ALA A 17 -14.40 -1.40 -0.21
C ALA A 17 -15.09 -1.41 1.17
N LYS A 18 -15.86 -0.34 1.45
CA LYS A 18 -16.49 -0.12 2.77
C LYS A 18 -17.52 -1.20 3.14
N ILE A 19 -17.75 -1.30 4.46
CA ILE A 19 -18.86 -2.03 5.10
C ILE A 19 -20.17 -1.71 4.37
N GLY A 20 -20.89 -2.74 3.90
CA GLY A 20 -22.13 -2.62 3.14
C GLY A 20 -22.03 -3.04 1.67
N THR A 21 -20.82 -3.29 1.16
CA THR A 21 -20.61 -4.00 -0.12
C THR A 21 -20.36 -5.48 0.15
N PRO A 22 -20.83 -6.41 -0.71
CA PRO A 22 -20.50 -7.82 -0.56
C PRO A 22 -18.97 -7.92 -0.51
N LYS A 23 -18.44 -8.59 0.52
CA LYS A 23 -17.01 -8.91 0.60
C LYS A 23 -16.73 -9.92 -0.51
N ILE A 24 -16.59 -9.45 -1.73
CA ILE A 24 -16.12 -10.26 -2.85
C ILE A 24 -14.76 -10.76 -2.40
N VAL A 25 -14.54 -12.07 -2.50
CA VAL A 25 -13.23 -12.66 -2.28
C VAL A 25 -12.31 -12.02 -3.32
N ALA A 26 -11.66 -10.92 -2.95
CA ALA A 26 -10.77 -10.20 -3.83
C ALA A 26 -9.55 -11.09 -4.01
N ASN A 27 -9.44 -11.68 -5.20
CA ASN A 27 -8.28 -12.48 -5.57
C ASN A 27 -7.01 -11.62 -5.68
N ASP A 28 -7.18 -10.34 -5.98
CA ASP A 28 -6.12 -9.38 -6.20
C ASP A 28 -6.19 -8.24 -5.16
N VAL A 29 -5.03 -7.76 -4.73
CA VAL A 29 -4.91 -6.66 -3.74
C VAL A 29 -4.31 -5.44 -4.41
N ASP A 30 -5.11 -4.37 -4.56
CA ASP A 30 -4.60 -3.12 -5.13
C ASP A 30 -3.93 -2.26 -4.05
N LEU A 31 -2.64 -1.95 -4.26
CA LEU A 31 -1.81 -1.16 -3.36
C LEU A 31 -1.28 0.08 -4.06
N LEU A 32 -1.24 1.19 -3.33
CA LEU A 32 -0.62 2.44 -3.74
C LEU A 32 0.62 2.68 -2.88
N ILE A 33 1.77 2.86 -3.52
CA ILE A 33 2.98 3.38 -2.91
C ILE A 33 3.09 4.86 -3.23
N LEU A 34 3.04 5.69 -2.19
CA LEU A 34 3.25 7.13 -2.27
C LEU A 34 4.67 7.48 -1.80
N HIS A 35 5.50 7.99 -2.71
CA HIS A 35 6.88 8.39 -2.41
C HIS A 35 7.07 9.91 -2.43
N GLN A 36 8.09 10.40 -1.72
CA GLN A 36 8.21 11.82 -1.39
C GLN A 36 8.43 12.73 -2.60
N GLY A 37 9.14 12.27 -3.63
CA GLY A 37 9.39 13.05 -4.85
C GLY A 37 10.06 12.26 -5.96
N VAL A 38 10.31 12.92 -7.08
CA VAL A 38 10.82 12.32 -8.33
C VAL A 38 12.35 12.17 -8.40
N ASN A 39 13.05 12.38 -7.27
CA ASN A 39 14.50 12.20 -7.25
C ASN A 39 14.86 10.70 -7.35
N LEU A 40 16.06 10.43 -7.89
CA LEU A 40 16.49 9.07 -8.22
C LEU A 40 16.44 8.14 -7.00
N ASP A 41 16.86 8.60 -5.83
CA ASP A 41 16.90 7.76 -4.63
C ASP A 41 15.51 7.44 -4.09
N SER A 42 14.59 8.41 -4.08
CA SER A 42 13.20 8.18 -3.68
C SER A 42 12.52 7.20 -4.62
N CYS A 43 12.77 7.32 -5.93
CA CYS A 43 12.24 6.38 -6.92
C CYS A 43 12.84 4.99 -6.75
N ARG A 44 14.15 4.87 -6.53
CA ARG A 44 14.82 3.58 -6.26
C ARG A 44 14.28 2.92 -5.00
N PHE A 45 14.09 3.69 -3.94
CA PHE A 45 13.52 3.18 -2.70
C PHE A 45 12.07 2.71 -2.87
N ALA A 46 11.24 3.47 -3.61
CA ALA A 46 9.88 3.07 -3.94
C ALA A 46 9.83 1.79 -4.79
N ILE A 47 10.72 1.65 -5.77
CA ILE A 47 10.85 0.43 -6.60
C ILE A 47 11.27 -0.78 -5.74
N ALA A 48 12.20 -0.58 -4.80
CA ALA A 48 12.58 -1.64 -3.87
C ALA A 48 11.39 -2.09 -3.03
N CYS A 49 10.65 -1.14 -2.45
CA CYS A 49 9.42 -1.44 -1.70
C CYS A 49 8.37 -2.16 -2.55
N LYS A 50 8.19 -1.75 -3.81
CA LYS A 50 7.30 -2.43 -4.77
C LYS A 50 7.67 -3.90 -4.93
N ARG A 51 8.95 -4.20 -5.19
CA ARG A 51 9.42 -5.60 -5.35
C ARG A 51 9.13 -6.43 -4.10
N TYR A 52 9.47 -5.91 -2.92
CA TYR A 52 9.18 -6.60 -1.66
C TYR A 52 7.70 -6.90 -1.47
N LEU A 53 6.82 -5.96 -1.81
CA LEU A 53 5.39 -6.14 -1.67
C LEU A 53 4.85 -7.15 -2.70
N GLN A 54 5.32 -7.13 -3.94
CA GLN A 54 4.96 -8.12 -4.97
C GLN A 54 5.38 -9.53 -4.57
N ASP A 55 6.56 -9.69 -3.96
CA ASP A 55 7.04 -11.00 -3.49
C ASP A 55 6.28 -11.49 -2.25
N SER A 56 5.71 -10.58 -1.46
CA SER A 56 5.08 -10.89 -0.18
C SER A 56 3.56 -11.08 -0.26
N VAL A 57 2.93 -10.50 -1.27
CA VAL A 57 1.47 -10.43 -1.41
C VAL A 57 1.10 -10.97 -2.78
N THR A 58 0.58 -12.20 -2.79
CA THR A 58 0.14 -12.86 -4.02
C THR A 58 -0.91 -12.00 -4.71
N TYR A 59 -0.76 -11.81 -6.03
CA TYR A 59 -1.66 -11.01 -6.87
C TYR A 59 -1.81 -9.54 -6.43
N ALA A 60 -0.75 -8.94 -5.87
CA ALA A 60 -0.74 -7.51 -5.59
C ALA A 60 -0.52 -6.66 -6.86
N HIS A 61 -1.49 -5.83 -7.19
CA HIS A 61 -1.34 -4.77 -8.19
C HIS A 61 -0.83 -3.52 -7.49
N ILE A 62 0.35 -3.04 -7.90
CA ILE A 62 1.01 -1.92 -7.23
C ILE A 62 1.09 -0.72 -8.17
N THR A 63 0.34 0.32 -7.82
CA THR A 63 0.45 1.67 -8.37
C THR A 63 1.48 2.45 -7.56
N MET A 64 2.35 3.21 -8.23
CA MET A 64 3.31 4.09 -7.58
C MET A 64 3.04 5.53 -8.02
N LEU A 65 2.98 6.45 -7.06
CA LEU A 65 2.86 7.88 -7.32
C LEU A 65 3.82 8.65 -6.43
N SER A 66 4.35 9.75 -6.95
CA SER A 66 4.97 10.78 -6.13
C SER A 66 3.90 11.64 -5.44
N ASN A 67 4.28 12.33 -4.38
CA ASN A 67 3.41 13.35 -3.75
C ASN A 67 2.87 14.40 -4.73
N THR A 68 3.66 14.76 -5.74
CA THR A 68 3.24 15.74 -6.76
C THR A 68 2.16 15.15 -7.66
N GLU A 69 2.33 13.91 -8.10
CA GLU A 69 1.32 13.21 -8.91
C GLU A 69 0.03 12.96 -8.13
N GLU A 70 0.13 12.58 -6.85
CA GLU A 70 -1.05 12.42 -5.98
C GLU A 70 -1.83 13.74 -5.83
N LYS A 71 -1.14 14.86 -5.63
CA LYS A 71 -1.81 16.18 -5.55
C LYS A 71 -2.54 16.54 -6.83
N HIS A 72 -2.00 16.13 -7.98
CA HIS A 72 -2.58 16.40 -9.29
C HIS A 72 -3.78 15.48 -9.59
N CYS A 73 -3.63 14.18 -9.36
CA CYS A 73 -4.64 13.18 -9.71
C CYS A 73 -5.70 12.98 -8.62
N GLN A 74 -5.42 13.40 -7.37
CA GLN A 74 -6.24 13.13 -6.19
C GLN A 74 -6.62 11.65 -6.07
N PHE A 75 -5.67 10.75 -6.32
CA PHE A 75 -5.94 9.32 -6.44
C PHE A 75 -6.42 8.75 -5.12
N ILE A 76 -5.83 9.12 -3.98
CA ILE A 76 -6.25 8.64 -2.66
C ILE A 76 -7.72 8.95 -2.42
N LYS A 77 -8.16 10.17 -2.77
CA LYS A 77 -9.55 10.59 -2.61
C LYS A 77 -10.48 9.84 -3.57
N THR A 78 -10.10 9.77 -4.85
CA THR A 78 -10.93 9.19 -5.91
C THR A 78 -11.08 7.68 -5.76
N ALA A 79 -10.00 6.98 -5.44
CA ALA A 79 -9.98 5.54 -5.21
C ALA A 79 -10.43 5.14 -3.79
N GLN A 80 -10.74 6.11 -2.92
CA GLN A 80 -11.02 5.91 -1.49
C GLN A 80 -9.93 5.07 -0.80
N ALA A 81 -8.67 5.35 -1.13
CA ALA A 81 -7.54 4.56 -0.65
C ALA A 81 -7.37 4.67 0.88
N VAL A 82 -7.23 3.54 1.53
CA VAL A 82 -7.06 3.42 2.99
C VAL A 82 -5.58 3.32 3.31
N ARG A 83 -5.09 4.18 4.21
CA ARG A 83 -3.67 4.12 4.63
C ARG A 83 -3.41 2.87 5.46
N LEU A 84 -2.43 2.08 5.03
CA LEU A 84 -2.03 0.83 5.69
C LEU A 84 -0.80 1.02 6.56
N GLY A 85 0.12 1.89 6.15
CA GLY A 85 1.34 2.14 6.91
C GLY A 85 2.36 2.99 6.18
N THR A 86 3.58 2.99 6.69
CA THR A 86 4.73 3.68 6.11
C THR A 86 5.96 2.82 6.28
N ILE A 87 6.74 2.70 5.20
CA ILE A 87 8.00 1.96 5.17
C ILE A 87 9.12 2.99 5.19
N HIS A 88 9.97 2.91 6.21
CA HIS A 88 11.15 3.73 6.36
C HIS A 88 12.38 2.96 5.90
N GLU A 89 13.26 3.62 5.18
CA GLU A 89 14.50 3.02 4.67
C GLU A 89 15.36 2.43 5.80
N ALA A 90 15.43 3.12 6.94
CA ALA A 90 16.18 2.67 8.12
C ALA A 90 15.60 1.41 8.80
N CYS A 91 14.31 1.10 8.58
CA CYS A 91 13.59 0.05 9.30
C CYS A 91 12.77 -0.86 8.37
N ILE A 92 13.19 -1.00 7.10
CA ILE A 92 12.38 -1.64 6.05
C ILE A 92 11.84 -3.02 6.45
N GLY A 93 12.68 -3.86 7.07
CA GLY A 93 12.29 -5.22 7.46
C GLY A 93 11.24 -5.26 8.57
N GLY A 94 11.26 -4.30 9.51
CA GLY A 94 10.25 -4.18 10.56
C GLY A 94 8.93 -3.66 10.02
N ASP A 95 8.99 -2.60 9.22
CA ASP A 95 7.81 -1.96 8.64
C ASP A 95 7.08 -2.90 7.66
N LEU A 96 7.81 -3.66 6.85
CA LEU A 96 7.22 -4.67 5.97
C LEU A 96 6.49 -5.76 6.74
N LYS A 97 7.03 -6.25 7.87
CA LYS A 97 6.37 -7.26 8.70
C LYS A 97 5.05 -6.74 9.28
N LEU A 98 5.03 -5.49 9.75
CA LEU A 98 3.81 -4.85 10.26
C LEU A 98 2.76 -4.71 9.15
N LEU A 99 3.18 -4.28 7.97
CA LEU A 99 2.31 -4.11 6.82
C LEU A 99 1.72 -5.45 6.33
N GLN A 100 2.54 -6.50 6.23
CA GLN A 100 2.08 -7.85 5.90
C GLN A 100 1.07 -8.40 6.91
N ARG A 101 1.25 -8.09 8.21
CA ARG A 101 0.30 -8.49 9.25
C ARG A 101 -1.03 -7.75 9.09
N ALA A 102 -1.00 -6.45 8.81
CA ALA A 102 -2.20 -5.66 8.55
C ALA A 102 -2.97 -6.19 7.33
N LEU A 103 -2.26 -6.48 6.23
CA LEU A 103 -2.87 -7.03 5.01
C LEU A 103 -3.53 -8.39 5.26
N ARG A 104 -2.89 -9.29 6.02
CA ARG A 104 -3.49 -10.59 6.38
C ARG A 104 -4.77 -10.45 7.20
N LEU A 105 -4.85 -9.48 8.10
CA LEU A 105 -6.06 -9.23 8.90
C LEU A 105 -7.22 -8.72 8.05
N LEU A 106 -6.93 -7.91 7.02
CA LEU A 106 -7.94 -7.38 6.10
C LEU A 106 -8.44 -8.46 5.12
N ALA A 107 -7.53 -9.32 4.64
CA ALA A 107 -7.84 -10.43 3.73
C ALA A 107 -8.56 -11.62 4.40
N SER A 108 -8.58 -11.69 5.73
CA SER A 108 -9.30 -12.76 6.43
C SER A 108 -10.81 -12.61 6.18
N PRO A 109 -11.52 -13.63 5.66
CA PRO A 109 -12.96 -13.56 5.52
C PRO A 109 -13.57 -13.33 6.90
N CYS A 110 -14.48 -12.36 7.02
CA CYS A 110 -15.35 -12.30 8.19
C CYS A 110 -16.05 -13.66 8.27
N LYS A 111 -15.69 -14.48 9.26
CA LYS A 111 -16.56 -15.59 9.65
C LYS A 111 -17.83 -14.95 10.19
N SER A 112 -18.85 -14.87 9.35
CA SER A 112 -20.22 -14.74 9.82
C SER A 112 -20.49 -16.00 10.65
N HIS A 113 -20.46 -15.88 11.97
CA HIS A 113 -21.18 -16.82 12.81
C HIS A 113 -22.65 -16.47 12.65
N ASP A 114 -23.39 -17.40 12.06
CA ASP A 114 -24.84 -17.52 12.21
C ASP A 114 -25.18 -17.79 13.69
#